data_AF-A3TY97-F1
#
_entry.id   AF-A3TY97-F1
#
_cell.length_a   1.000
_cell.length_b   1.000
_cell.length_c   1.000
_cell.angle_alpha   90.00
_cell.angle_beta   90.00
_cell.angle_gamma   90.00
#
_symmetry.space_group_name_H-M   'P 1'
#
loop_
_entity.id
_entity.type
_entity.pdbx_description
1 polymer ?
#
loop_
_entity_poly.entity_id
_entity_poly.type
_entity_poly.pdbx_seq_one_letter_code
_entity_poly.pdbx_strand_id
1 'polypeptide(L)'
;MLAQDGVIDTPEAALEYFERAAKDGEHAAYRASAILLDEGRGVPRDPERAANLLLRGVAEDRGTLIKHLTEATNEWSRDTLMAVQQRLKTAGFYASAVDGLPGPNFTSALTRWRNGGFNADVLVN
;
A
#
# COMPACT_ATOMS: atom_id res chain seq x y z
N MET A 1 -31.68 -18.44 -6.84
CA MET A 1 -31.59 -17.00 -7.16
C MET A 1 -30.37 -16.49 -6.40
N LEU A 2 -29.36 -16.00 -7.13
CA LEU A 2 -28.02 -15.68 -6.61
C LEU A 2 -28.13 -14.54 -5.59
N ALA A 3 -27.64 -14.75 -4.36
CA ALA A 3 -27.47 -13.72 -3.36
C ALA A 3 -26.32 -12.78 -3.81
N GLN A 4 -26.66 -11.83 -4.67
CA GLN A 4 -25.82 -10.69 -5.05
C GLN A 4 -26.38 -9.45 -4.35
N ASP A 5 -26.32 -9.40 -3.03
CA ASP A 5 -26.55 -8.16 -2.29
C ASP A 5 -25.23 -7.76 -1.64
N GLY A 6 -24.36 -7.24 -2.52
CA GLY A 6 -23.06 -6.70 -2.22
C GLY A 6 -23.16 -5.30 -1.62
N VAL A 7 -23.72 -5.21 -0.42
CA VAL A 7 -23.61 -3.98 0.36
C VAL A 7 -22.40 -4.12 1.27
N ILE A 8 -21.26 -3.66 0.77
CA ILE A 8 -20.14 -3.31 1.63
C ILE A 8 -20.57 -2.04 2.39
N ASP A 9 -21.43 -2.22 3.41
CA ASP A 9 -22.06 -1.12 4.15
C ASP A 9 -21.09 -0.47 5.14
N THR A 10 -19.98 -1.15 5.44
CA THR A 10 -18.94 -0.63 6.33
C THR A 10 -17.58 -0.57 5.62
N PRO A 11 -16.83 0.52 5.79
CA PRO A 11 -15.48 0.64 5.26
C PRO A 11 -14.50 -0.41 5.79
N GLU A 12 -14.76 -0.99 6.98
CA GLU A 12 -14.02 -2.18 7.44
C GLU A 12 -14.30 -3.41 6.58
N ALA A 13 -15.56 -3.65 6.19
CA ALA A 13 -15.90 -4.72 5.25
C ALA A 13 -15.32 -4.44 3.86
N ALA A 14 -15.17 -3.17 3.46
CA ALA A 14 -14.51 -2.78 2.22
C ALA A 14 -13.04 -3.18 2.26
N LEU A 15 -12.38 -2.87 3.36
CA LEU A 15 -10.98 -3.25 3.58
C LEU A 15 -10.81 -4.77 3.49
N GLU A 16 -11.65 -5.54 4.20
CA GLU A 16 -11.58 -7.00 4.17
C GLU A 16 -11.87 -7.57 2.78
N TYR A 17 -12.84 -7.01 2.06
CA TYR A 17 -13.16 -7.40 0.69
C TYR A 17 -11.99 -7.13 -0.25
N PHE A 18 -11.38 -5.95 -0.17
CA PHE A 18 -10.24 -5.61 -0.99
C PHE A 18 -8.99 -6.42 -0.60
N GLU A 19 -8.75 -6.70 0.68
CA GLU A 19 -7.66 -7.59 1.12
C GLU A 19 -7.84 -9.01 0.54
N ARG A 20 -9.08 -9.50 0.45
CA ARG A 20 -9.39 -10.76 -0.22
C ARG A 20 -9.21 -10.68 -1.73
N ALA A 21 -9.70 -9.63 -2.38
CA ALA A 21 -9.52 -9.44 -3.83
C ALA A 21 -8.04 -9.25 -4.21
N ALA A 22 -7.26 -8.62 -3.33
CA ALA A 22 -5.85 -8.45 -3.51
C ALA A 22 -5.09 -9.79 -3.50
N LYS A 23 -5.59 -10.76 -2.72
CA LYS A 23 -5.12 -12.17 -2.74
C LYS A 23 -5.43 -12.89 -4.05
N ASP A 24 -6.47 -12.46 -4.78
CA ASP A 24 -6.82 -12.99 -6.11
C ASP A 24 -5.98 -12.33 -7.23
N GLY A 25 -4.99 -11.49 -6.88
CA GLY A 25 -4.06 -10.87 -7.83
C GLY A 25 -4.56 -9.55 -8.41
N GLU A 26 -5.65 -9.00 -7.87
CA GLU A 26 -6.18 -7.71 -8.28
C GLU A 26 -5.38 -6.59 -7.59
N HIS A 27 -4.25 -6.18 -8.16
CA HIS A 27 -3.36 -5.16 -7.57
C HIS A 27 -4.08 -3.81 -7.32
N ALA A 28 -5.16 -3.53 -8.06
CA ALA A 28 -6.03 -2.39 -7.83
C ALA A 28 -6.69 -2.41 -6.44
N ALA A 29 -6.95 -3.58 -5.87
CA ALA A 29 -7.55 -3.73 -4.55
C ALA A 29 -6.60 -3.28 -3.43
N TYR A 30 -5.29 -3.53 -3.53
CA TYR A 30 -4.29 -3.00 -2.59
C TYR A 30 -4.30 -1.47 -2.57
N ARG A 31 -4.35 -0.83 -3.76
CA ARG A 31 -4.43 0.62 -3.89
C ARG A 31 -5.73 1.16 -3.29
N ALA A 32 -6.88 0.58 -3.65
CA ALA A 32 -8.18 1.05 -3.15
C ALA A 32 -8.25 0.99 -1.60
N SER A 33 -7.80 -0.12 -1.01
CA SER A 33 -7.73 -0.28 0.46
C SER A 33 -6.85 0.78 1.11
N ALA A 34 -5.67 1.00 0.54
CA ALA A 34 -4.73 1.98 1.07
C ALA A 34 -5.30 3.41 0.97
N ILE A 35 -6.03 3.75 -0.09
CA ILE A 35 -6.69 5.06 -0.23
C ILE A 35 -7.75 5.24 0.86
N LEU A 36 -8.57 4.21 1.13
CA LEU A 36 -9.59 4.29 2.19
C LEU A 36 -8.97 4.57 3.56
N LEU A 37 -7.84 3.91 3.87
CA LEU A 37 -7.09 4.13 5.11
C LEU A 37 -6.35 5.48 5.13
N ASP A 38 -5.85 5.95 3.99
CA ASP A 38 -5.14 7.23 3.88
C ASP A 38 -6.08 8.43 4.05
N GLU A 39 -7.24 8.37 3.40
CA GLU A 39 -8.27 9.41 3.45
C GLU A 39 -9.15 9.31 4.70
N GLY A 40 -9.20 8.13 5.34
CA GLY A 40 -10.09 7.86 6.46
C GLY A 40 -11.57 7.95 6.08
N ARG A 41 -11.94 7.51 4.86
CA ARG A 41 -13.35 7.53 4.40
C ARG A 41 -14.14 6.42 5.07
N GLY A 42 -14.62 6.75 6.28
CA GLY A 42 -15.46 5.91 7.14
C GLY A 42 -14.74 4.69 7.76
N VAL A 43 -13.42 4.57 7.56
CA VAL A 43 -12.50 3.91 8.51
C VAL A 43 -11.65 4.98 9.21
N PRO A 44 -11.13 4.73 10.43
CA PRO A 44 -10.11 5.57 11.02
C PRO A 44 -8.89 5.68 10.08
N ARG A 45 -8.41 6.91 9.88
CA ARG A 45 -7.21 7.17 9.08
C ARG A 45 -6.02 6.44 9.68
N ASP A 46 -5.38 5.59 8.89
CA ASP A 46 -4.26 4.76 9.31
C ASP A 46 -3.21 4.66 8.19
N PRO A 47 -2.29 5.64 8.12
CA PRO A 47 -1.23 5.67 7.10
C PRO A 47 -0.26 4.49 7.21
N GLU A 48 -0.12 3.92 8.41
CA GLU A 48 0.74 2.77 8.68
C GLU A 48 0.16 1.50 8.03
N ARG A 49 -1.13 1.24 8.22
CA ARG A 49 -1.83 0.14 7.53
C ARG A 49 -1.90 0.37 6.01
N ALA A 50 -2.13 1.61 5.57
CA ALA A 50 -2.11 1.95 4.14
C ALA A 50 -0.75 1.59 3.51
N ALA A 51 0.35 1.97 4.17
CA ALA A 51 1.70 1.67 3.73
C ALA A 51 1.97 0.15 3.67
N ASN A 52 1.47 -0.62 4.63
CA ASN A 52 1.58 -2.08 4.62
C ASN A 52 0.94 -2.70 3.38
N LEU A 53 -0.29 -2.28 3.05
CA LEU A 53 -1.02 -2.76 1.88
C LEU A 53 -0.34 -2.37 0.58
N LEU A 54 0.19 -1.14 0.50
CA LEU A 54 0.94 -0.67 -0.65
C LEU A 54 2.21 -1.47 -0.88
N LEU A 55 3.01 -1.71 0.17
CA LEU A 55 4.24 -2.50 0.04
C LEU A 55 3.98 -3.95 -0.34
N ARG A 56 2.92 -4.53 0.22
CA ARG A 56 2.48 -5.87 -0.17
C ARG A 56 2.06 -5.90 -1.64
N GLY A 57 1.24 -4.94 -2.05
CA GLY A 57 0.85 -4.80 -3.45
C GLY A 57 2.04 -4.57 -4.38
N VAL A 58 3.03 -3.77 -3.99
CA VAL A 58 4.28 -3.56 -4.77
C VAL A 58 5.05 -4.87 -4.96
N ALA A 59 5.08 -5.73 -3.95
CA ALA A 59 5.76 -7.01 -4.04
C ALA A 59 5.01 -8.03 -4.91
N GLU A 60 3.68 -8.01 -4.87
CA GLU A 60 2.84 -8.95 -5.62
C GLU A 60 2.56 -8.48 -7.06
N ASP A 61 2.59 -7.17 -7.31
CA ASP A 61 2.30 -6.53 -8.60
C ASP A 61 3.47 -6.50 -9.57
N ARG A 62 3.15 -6.33 -10.85
CA ARG A 62 4.11 -6.21 -11.96
C ARG A 62 4.87 -4.87 -11.97
N GLY A 63 4.69 -4.02 -10.96
CA GLY A 63 5.34 -2.71 -10.81
C GLY A 63 4.48 -1.51 -11.23
N THR A 64 3.20 -1.75 -11.48
CA THR A 64 2.14 -0.74 -11.63
C THR A 64 2.04 0.12 -10.37
N LEU A 65 1.99 -0.49 -9.17
CA LEU A 65 1.90 0.24 -7.91
C LEU A 65 3.14 1.10 -7.65
N ILE A 66 4.33 0.65 -8.06
CA ILE A 66 5.55 1.45 -7.99
C ILE A 66 5.37 2.73 -8.79
N LYS A 67 4.88 2.63 -10.04
CA LYS A 67 4.60 3.79 -10.89
C LYS A 67 3.60 4.72 -10.23
N HIS A 68 2.49 4.21 -9.71
CA HIS A 68 1.50 5.03 -9.02
C HIS A 68 2.09 5.75 -7.79
N LEU A 69 2.88 5.07 -6.97
CA LEU A 69 3.51 5.70 -5.80
C LEU A 69 4.54 6.78 -6.18
N THR A 70 5.12 6.70 -7.39
CA THR A 70 6.16 7.63 -7.85
C THR A 70 5.65 8.74 -8.78
N GLU A 71 4.61 8.48 -9.55
CA GLU A 71 4.00 9.41 -10.52
C GLU A 71 2.74 10.07 -9.93
N ALA A 72 1.93 9.31 -9.19
CA ALA A 72 0.69 9.76 -8.59
C ALA A 72 0.88 10.16 -7.12
N THR A 73 1.85 11.04 -6.92
CA THR A 73 2.33 11.51 -5.60
C THR A 73 1.26 12.33 -4.86
N ASN A 74 0.32 12.89 -5.60
CA ASN A 74 -0.80 13.67 -5.12
C ASN A 74 -2.01 12.81 -4.70
N GLU A 75 -1.95 11.49 -4.91
CA GLU A 75 -2.99 10.55 -4.44
C GLU A 75 -2.79 10.11 -2.99
N TRP A 76 -1.58 10.28 -2.45
CA TRP A 76 -1.22 9.77 -1.13
C TRP A 76 -0.86 10.94 -0.21
N SER A 77 -1.33 10.87 1.03
CA SER A 77 -0.86 11.80 2.03
C SER A 77 0.63 11.60 2.31
N ARG A 78 1.27 12.69 2.74
CA ARG A 78 2.69 12.67 3.14
C ARG A 78 2.94 11.64 4.24
N ASP A 79 2.01 11.48 5.17
CA ASP A 79 2.12 10.50 6.26
C ASP A 79 2.20 9.07 5.72
N THR A 80 1.37 8.71 4.73
CA THR A 80 1.42 7.39 4.10
C THR A 80 2.72 7.18 3.33
N LEU A 81 3.20 8.19 2.59
CA LEU A 81 4.49 8.07 1.89
C LEU A 81 5.66 7.94 2.87
N MET A 82 5.64 8.69 3.97
CA MET A 82 6.62 8.55 5.06
C MET A 82 6.57 7.16 5.68
N ALA A 83 5.37 6.63 5.92
CA ALA A 83 5.16 5.28 6.45
C ALA A 83 5.72 4.19 5.51
N VAL A 84 5.55 4.32 4.20
CA VAL A 84 6.15 3.41 3.19
C VAL A 84 7.68 3.52 3.22
N GLN A 85 8.22 4.74 3.18
CA GLN A 85 9.66 4.97 3.23
C GLN A 85 10.30 4.44 4.51
N GLN A 86 9.65 4.65 5.66
CA GLN A 86 10.08 4.16 6.97
C GLN A 86 10.14 2.64 6.98
N ARG A 87 9.13 1.95 6.44
CA ARG A 87 9.12 0.48 6.33
C ARG A 87 10.21 -0.04 5.41
N LEU A 88 10.41 0.58 4.24
CA LEU A 88 11.51 0.22 3.35
C LEU A 88 12.87 0.42 4.01
N LYS A 89 12.98 1.41 4.91
CA LYS A 89 14.20 1.68 5.68
C LYS A 89 14.41 0.62 6.76
N THR A 90 13.37 0.25 7.50
CA THR A 90 13.39 -0.87 8.45
C THR A 90 13.75 -2.18 7.75
N ALA A 91 13.25 -2.38 6.53
CA ALA A 91 13.60 -3.52 5.68
C ALA A 91 15.03 -3.47 5.10
N GLY A 92 15.75 -2.36 5.27
CA GLY A 92 17.10 -2.18 4.74
C GLY A 92 17.17 -1.85 3.24
N PHE A 93 16.04 -1.66 2.56
CA PHE A 93 15.99 -1.30 1.13
C PHE A 93 16.06 0.21 0.87
N TYR A 94 15.76 1.04 1.87
CA TYR A 94 15.77 2.50 1.77
C TYR A 94 16.77 3.14 2.73
N ALA A 95 17.88 3.64 2.20
CA ALA A 95 18.94 4.29 2.97
C ALA A 95 18.80 5.82 3.04
N SER A 96 17.80 6.40 2.37
CA SER A 96 17.59 7.85 2.31
C SER A 96 16.75 8.38 3.48
N ALA A 97 16.57 9.70 3.54
CA ALA A 97 15.77 10.35 4.56
C ALA A 97 14.28 10.04 4.34
N VAL A 98 13.54 9.80 5.43
CA VAL A 98 12.08 9.63 5.39
C VAL A 98 11.46 11.01 5.37
N ASP A 99 11.17 11.51 4.18
CA ASP A 99 10.70 12.87 3.92
C ASP A 99 9.26 12.91 3.40
N GLY A 100 8.70 11.75 3.05
CA GLY A 100 7.40 11.59 2.42
C GLY A 100 7.39 12.03 0.96
N LEU A 101 8.57 12.19 0.35
CA LEU A 101 8.72 12.61 -1.02
C LEU A 101 9.08 11.42 -1.92
N PRO A 102 8.30 11.17 -2.96
CA PRO A 102 8.67 10.20 -3.97
C PRO A 102 9.82 10.76 -4.81
N GLY A 103 10.85 9.94 -4.98
CA GLY A 103 12.05 10.29 -5.74
C GLY A 103 12.77 9.06 -6.26
N PRO A 104 13.86 9.20 -7.02
CA PRO A 104 14.56 8.09 -7.66
C PRO A 104 15.05 7.04 -6.66
N ASN A 105 15.45 7.47 -5.45
CA ASN A 105 15.84 6.57 -4.36
C ASN A 105 14.64 5.75 -3.84
N PHE A 106 13.46 6.36 -3.76
CA PHE A 106 12.22 5.70 -3.34
C PHE A 106 11.75 4.67 -4.37
N THR A 107 11.74 5.03 -5.66
CA THR A 107 11.45 4.09 -6.77
C THR A 107 12.40 2.91 -6.76
N SER A 108 13.69 3.18 -6.54
CA SER A 108 14.72 2.13 -6.47
C SER A 108 14.50 1.20 -5.28
N ALA A 109 14.12 1.73 -4.11
CA ALA A 109 13.82 0.93 -2.93
C ALA A 109 12.58 0.05 -3.12
N LEU A 110 11.50 0.59 -3.70
CA LEU A 110 10.30 -0.19 -4.06
C LEU A 110 10.61 -1.29 -5.08
N THR A 111 11.44 -0.99 -6.08
CA THR A 111 11.87 -1.96 -7.08
C THR A 111 12.71 -3.08 -6.45
N ARG A 112 13.59 -2.74 -5.50
CA ARG A 112 14.36 -3.71 -4.72
C ARG A 112 13.47 -4.54 -3.81
N TRP A 113 12.49 -3.93 -3.14
CA TRP A 113 11.51 -4.64 -2.31
C TRP A 113 10.74 -5.69 -3.13
N ARG A 114 10.26 -5.31 -4.32
CA ARG A 114 9.61 -6.24 -5.25
C ARG A 114 10.53 -7.36 -5.73
N ASN A 115 11.75 -7.03 -6.15
CA ASN A 115 12.67 -8.01 -6.75
C ASN A 115 13.41 -8.87 -5.71
N GLY A 116 13.58 -8.38 -4.49
CA GLY A 116 14.48 -8.92 -3.47
C GLY A 116 13.83 -9.76 -2.38
N GLY A 117 12.51 -9.99 -2.47
CA GLY A 117 11.77 -10.85 -1.55
C GLY A 117 11.03 -10.03 -0.51
N PHE A 118 9.71 -9.94 -0.70
CA PHE A 118 8.75 -9.53 0.32
C PHE A 118 9.08 -10.17 1.67
N ASN A 119 9.45 -9.36 2.65
CA ASN A 119 9.62 -9.82 4.01
C ASN A 119 8.40 -9.40 4.83
N ALA A 120 7.46 -10.33 5.01
CA ALA A 120 6.25 -10.10 5.80
C ALA A 120 6.57 -9.62 7.22
N ASP A 121 7.71 -10.01 7.79
CA ASP A 121 8.15 -9.66 9.14
C ASP A 121 8.26 -8.13 9.34
N VAL A 122 8.59 -7.39 8.27
CA VAL A 122 8.70 -5.93 8.32
C VAL A 122 7.33 -5.24 8.34
N LEU A 123 6.25 -5.95 8.05
CA LEU A 123 4.88 -5.42 8.06
C LEU A 123 4.14 -5.65 9.39
N VAL A 124 4.73 -6.41 10.32
CA VAL A 124 4.09 -6.87 11.57
C VAL A 124 4.38 -5.95 12.77
N ASN A 125 5.27 -4.96 12.63
CA ASN A 125 5.73 -4.16 13.76
C ASN A 125 4.99 -2.83 13.95
#